data_AF-A0A8C9DLQ3-F1
#
_entry.id   AF-A0A8C9DLQ3-F1
#
_cell.length_a   1.000
_cell.length_b   1.000
_cell.length_c   1.000
_cell.angle_alpha   90.00
_cell.angle_beta   90.00
_cell.angle_gamma   90.00
#
_symmetry.space_group_name_H-M   'P 1'
#
loop_
_entity.id
_entity.type
_entity.pdbx_description
1 polymer ?
#
loop_
_entity_poly.entity_id
_entity_poly.type
_entity_poly.pdbx_seq_one_letter_code
_entity_poly.pdbx_strand_id
1 'polypeptide(L)'
;MAAPVLRGVRKLLKHVEFATVPRRHRHKKKWAATEPKFPAVRLALQNFDMTYSMQFGDLWPSIRVSLLSEQKYGALVNNFAACDHVSAKLKQLNARDFVNEAISHWELEPESGQSGAPSPASWACSPNLRCFTFARGDVSRFPPAREECCRQKA
;
A
#
# COMPACT_ATOMS: atom_id res chain seq x y z
N MET A 1 60.24 -14.56 48.87
CA MET A 1 59.09 -14.63 49.79
C MET A 1 57.90 -13.92 49.16
N ALA A 2 56.81 -14.67 48.97
CA ALA A 2 55.41 -14.28 48.76
C ALA A 2 55.01 -13.26 47.66
N ALA A 3 54.32 -13.78 46.64
CA ALA A 3 53.31 -13.06 45.88
C ALA A 3 51.95 -13.14 46.61
N PRO A 4 51.04 -12.16 46.43
CA PRO A 4 49.62 -12.41 46.55
C PRO A 4 48.94 -12.32 45.19
N VAL A 5 48.29 -13.44 44.86
CA VAL A 5 47.35 -13.63 43.77
C VAL A 5 46.04 -12.92 44.13
N LEU A 6 45.61 -11.94 43.33
CA LEU A 6 44.21 -11.51 43.31
C LEU A 6 43.52 -12.15 42.10
N ARG A 7 43.03 -13.36 42.34
CA ARG A 7 41.98 -14.03 41.56
C ARG A 7 40.62 -13.52 42.03
N GLY A 8 39.79 -13.09 41.09
CA GLY A 8 38.34 -12.89 41.27
C GLY A 8 37.87 -11.61 40.60
N VAL A 9 36.76 -11.53 39.86
CA VAL A 9 35.69 -12.46 39.52
C VAL A 9 35.16 -11.91 38.17
N ARG A 10 35.54 -12.51 37.04
CA ARG A 10 34.90 -12.23 35.74
C ARG A 10 34.05 -13.41 35.32
N LYS A 11 32.99 -13.68 36.06
CA LYS A 11 31.95 -14.64 35.67
C LYS A 11 30.64 -14.21 36.28
N LEU A 12 29.75 -13.64 35.46
CA LEU A 12 28.30 -13.88 35.47
C LEU A 12 27.66 -12.83 34.56
N LEU A 13 27.42 -13.22 33.31
CA LEU A 13 26.36 -12.75 32.41
C LEU A 13 26.60 -13.37 31.02
N LYS A 14 26.45 -14.69 30.94
CA LYS A 14 26.26 -15.42 29.67
C LYS A 14 25.30 -16.58 29.90
N HIS A 15 24.07 -16.25 30.25
CA HIS A 15 22.93 -17.15 30.07
C HIS A 15 21.78 -16.33 29.51
N VAL A 16 21.98 -15.78 28.30
CA VAL A 16 20.86 -15.69 27.36
C VAL A 16 20.83 -17.07 26.73
N GLU A 17 19.86 -17.85 27.17
CA GLU A 17 19.51 -19.13 26.57
C GLU A 17 19.06 -18.85 25.15
N PHE A 18 20.02 -18.74 24.23
CA PHE A 18 19.77 -19.11 22.84
C PHE A 18 19.32 -20.55 22.92
N ALA A 19 18.01 -20.79 22.90
CA ALA A 19 17.46 -22.11 22.69
C ALA A 19 18.06 -22.59 21.35
N THR A 20 19.17 -23.31 21.43
CA THR A 20 19.86 -23.87 20.27
C THR A 20 18.97 -25.00 19.81
N VAL A 21 17.99 -24.67 18.96
CA VAL A 21 17.10 -25.62 18.28
C VAL A 21 17.99 -26.77 17.80
N PRO A 22 17.87 -27.99 18.38
CA PRO A 22 18.79 -29.06 18.06
C PRO A 22 18.87 -29.29 16.54
N ARG A 23 20.12 -29.38 16.05
CA ARG A 23 20.50 -29.29 14.63
C ARG A 23 19.77 -30.28 13.71
N ARG A 24 19.13 -31.32 14.27
CA ARG A 24 18.35 -32.35 13.58
C ARG A 24 16.94 -31.94 13.15
N HIS A 25 16.31 -30.95 13.79
CA HIS A 25 15.01 -30.41 13.37
C HIS A 25 15.13 -29.09 12.61
N ARG A 26 16.36 -28.70 12.28
CA ARG A 26 16.61 -27.65 11.30
C ARG A 26 16.26 -28.21 9.92
N HIS A 27 15.03 -27.94 9.48
CA HIS A 27 14.57 -28.27 8.14
C HIS A 27 15.61 -27.80 7.11
N LYS A 28 16.28 -28.77 6.47
CA LYS A 28 17.22 -28.50 5.41
C LYS A 28 16.42 -28.22 4.15
N LYS A 29 16.33 -26.95 3.76
CA LYS A 29 15.74 -26.55 2.49
C LYS A 29 16.41 -27.37 1.38
N LYS A 30 15.64 -28.22 0.70
CA LYS A 30 16.09 -29.07 -0.41
C LYS A 30 16.26 -28.18 -1.65
N TRP A 31 17.31 -27.34 -1.62
CA TRP A 31 17.56 -26.26 -2.58
C TRP A 31 17.65 -26.71 -4.04
N ALA A 32 18.02 -27.97 -4.31
CA ALA A 32 18.27 -28.44 -5.67
C ALA A 32 17.05 -29.06 -6.39
N ALA A 33 16.00 -29.48 -5.68
CA ALA A 33 14.96 -30.35 -6.25
C ALA A 33 13.54 -29.76 -6.24
N THR A 34 13.27 -28.72 -5.45
CA THR A 34 11.91 -28.15 -5.28
C THR A 34 11.81 -26.68 -5.62
N GLU A 35 12.91 -26.00 -5.93
CA GLU A 35 12.85 -24.62 -6.39
C GLU A 35 12.54 -24.59 -7.89
N PRO A 36 11.46 -23.91 -8.31
CA PRO A 36 11.15 -23.80 -9.72
C PRO A 36 12.30 -23.05 -10.42
N LYS A 37 12.71 -23.53 -11.60
CA LYS A 37 13.78 -22.92 -12.41
C LYS A 37 13.52 -21.45 -12.73
N PHE A 38 12.24 -21.05 -12.74
CA PHE A 38 11.80 -19.68 -12.94
C PHE A 38 10.93 -19.24 -11.77
N PRO A 39 11.17 -18.05 -11.21
CA PRO A 39 10.29 -17.51 -10.18
C PRO A 39 8.90 -17.24 -10.77
N ALA A 40 7.86 -17.46 -9.97
CA ALA A 40 6.47 -17.26 -10.39
C ALA A 40 6.21 -15.85 -10.95
N VAL A 41 6.90 -14.83 -10.43
CA VAL A 41 6.82 -13.44 -10.92
C VAL A 41 7.28 -13.31 -12.38
N ARG A 42 8.33 -14.05 -12.78
CA ARG A 42 8.79 -14.03 -14.19
C ARG A 42 7.82 -14.73 -15.11
N LEU A 43 7.23 -15.85 -14.67
CA LEU A 43 6.20 -16.55 -15.43
C LEU A 43 4.94 -15.68 -15.59
N ALA A 44 4.52 -14.98 -14.54
CA ALA A 44 3.42 -14.03 -14.61
C ALA A 44 3.72 -12.89 -15.60
N LEU A 45 4.92 -12.31 -15.56
CA LEU A 45 5.31 -11.25 -16.48
C LEU A 45 5.34 -11.72 -17.93
N GLN A 46 5.84 -12.94 -18.20
CA GLN A 46 5.82 -13.53 -19.53
C GLN A 46 4.38 -13.74 -20.05
N ASN A 47 3.48 -14.22 -19.17
CA ASN A 47 2.08 -14.38 -19.52
C ASN A 47 1.43 -13.02 -19.86
N PHE A 48 1.69 -11.98 -19.05
CA PHE A 48 1.19 -10.63 -19.29
C PHE A 48 1.74 -10.04 -20.59
N ASP A 49 3.03 -10.19 -20.86
CA ASP A 49 3.65 -9.74 -22.10
C ASP A 49 3.06 -10.45 -23.32
N MET A 50 2.66 -11.72 -23.22
CA MET A 50 2.03 -12.45 -24.33
C MET A 50 0.56 -12.04 -24.55
N THR A 51 -0.20 -11.80 -23.48
CA THR A 51 -1.65 -11.52 -23.58
C THR A 51 -1.96 -10.04 -23.78
N TYR A 52 -1.34 -9.16 -22.97
CA TYR A 52 -1.68 -7.73 -22.95
C TYR A 52 -0.98 -6.92 -24.03
N SER A 53 0.16 -7.40 -24.57
CA SER A 53 0.74 -6.79 -25.77
C SER A 53 -0.20 -6.87 -26.97
N MET A 54 -0.95 -7.99 -27.12
CA MET A 54 -1.92 -8.17 -28.20
C MET A 54 -3.18 -7.32 -27.99
N GLN A 55 -3.58 -7.07 -26.74
CA GLN A 55 -4.78 -6.28 -26.41
C GLN A 55 -4.55 -4.77 -26.49
N PHE A 56 -3.40 -4.30 -26.00
CA PHE A 56 -3.11 -2.87 -25.86
C PHE A 56 -2.09 -2.34 -26.86
N GLY A 57 -1.44 -3.21 -27.65
CA GLY A 57 -0.47 -2.84 -28.67
C GLY A 57 0.60 -1.90 -28.13
N ASP A 58 0.71 -0.73 -28.76
CA ASP A 58 1.69 0.31 -28.43
C ASP A 58 1.49 0.94 -27.04
N LEU A 59 0.31 0.80 -26.43
CA LEU A 59 0.05 1.27 -25.07
C LEU A 59 0.63 0.30 -24.01
N TRP A 60 0.85 -0.96 -24.35
CA TRP A 60 1.32 -1.98 -23.40
C TRP A 60 2.61 -1.60 -22.65
N PRO A 61 3.67 -1.08 -23.29
CA PRO A 61 4.88 -0.67 -22.58
C PRO A 61 4.62 0.34 -21.46
N SER A 62 3.66 1.25 -21.65
CA SER A 62 3.28 2.25 -20.64
C SER A 62 2.53 1.63 -19.44
N ILE A 63 1.68 0.62 -19.69
CA ILE A 63 0.98 -0.12 -18.66
C ILE A 63 1.97 -1.01 -17.90
N ARG A 64 2.86 -1.69 -18.64
CA ARG A 64 3.89 -2.57 -18.10
C ARG A 64 4.82 -1.85 -17.14
N VAL A 65 5.33 -0.67 -17.51
CA VAL A 65 6.16 0.12 -16.60
C VAL A 65 5.35 0.59 -15.39
N SER A 66 4.07 0.91 -15.55
CA SER A 66 3.18 1.30 -14.44
C SER A 66 2.94 0.16 -13.45
N LEU A 67 2.80 -1.09 -13.92
CA LEU A 67 2.64 -2.28 -13.07
C LEU A 67 3.89 -2.65 -12.28
N LEU A 68 5.07 -2.39 -12.86
CA LEU A 68 6.37 -2.68 -12.25
C LEU A 68 6.91 -1.52 -11.41
N SER A 69 6.29 -0.35 -11.53
CA SER A 69 6.61 0.84 -10.74
C SER A 69 5.80 0.88 -9.45
N GLU A 70 6.11 1.86 -8.62
CA GLU A 70 5.35 2.11 -7.41
C GLU A 70 3.90 2.51 -7.72
N GLN A 71 2.96 1.89 -7.01
CA GLN A 71 1.54 2.18 -7.16
C GLN A 71 1.18 3.48 -6.46
N LYS A 72 0.30 4.26 -7.08
CA LYS A 72 -0.28 5.44 -6.46
C LYS A 72 -1.40 5.04 -5.51
N TYR A 73 -1.37 5.58 -4.30
CA TYR A 73 -2.39 5.31 -3.27
C TYR A 73 -3.33 6.51 -3.09
N GLY A 74 -4.56 6.20 -2.68
CA GLY A 74 -5.54 7.18 -2.21
C GLY A 74 -5.83 7.01 -0.73
N ALA A 75 -6.04 8.11 -0.03
CA ALA A 75 -6.45 8.14 1.37
C ALA A 75 -7.98 8.22 1.45
N LEU A 76 -8.63 7.09 1.73
CA LEU A 76 -10.05 7.03 2.02
C LEU A 76 -10.30 7.54 3.44
N VAL A 77 -11.14 8.57 3.57
CA VAL A 77 -11.49 9.13 4.88
C VAL A 77 -12.49 8.20 5.56
N ASN A 78 -12.21 7.86 6.81
CA ASN A 78 -13.17 7.15 7.64
C ASN A 78 -14.31 8.09 8.06
N ASN A 79 -15.53 7.79 7.62
CA ASN A 79 -16.73 8.58 7.93
C ASN A 79 -17.11 8.56 9.41
N PHE A 80 -16.62 7.58 10.18
CA PHE A 80 -16.87 7.49 11.64
C PHE A 80 -15.86 8.28 12.48
N ALA A 81 -14.80 8.79 11.88
CA ALA A 81 -13.82 9.66 12.55
C ALA A 81 -14.23 11.14 12.44
N ALA A 82 -13.38 12.05 12.94
CA ALA A 82 -13.50 13.49 12.68
C ALA A 82 -13.20 13.79 11.19
N CYS A 83 -14.14 13.45 10.31
CA CYS A 83 -13.95 13.44 8.86
C CYS A 83 -13.53 14.81 8.32
N ASP A 84 -14.09 15.90 8.84
CA ASP A 84 -13.74 17.25 8.42
C ASP A 84 -12.33 17.66 8.83
N HIS A 85 -11.87 17.25 10.02
CA HIS A 85 -10.51 17.49 10.48
C HIS A 85 -9.49 16.74 9.63
N VAL A 86 -9.75 15.44 9.39
CA VAL A 86 -8.90 14.59 8.55
C VAL A 86 -8.88 15.12 7.11
N SER A 87 -10.02 15.56 6.59
CA SER A 87 -10.12 16.13 5.24
C SER A 87 -9.33 17.44 5.12
N ALA A 88 -9.37 18.32 6.14
CA ALA A 88 -8.57 19.54 6.16
C ALA A 88 -7.06 19.24 6.19
N LYS A 89 -6.63 18.26 6.99
CA LYS A 89 -5.25 17.81 7.06
C LYS A 89 -4.75 17.21 5.75
N LEU A 90 -5.58 16.44 5.05
CA LEU A 90 -5.24 15.89 3.73
C LEU A 90 -5.16 16.99 2.66
N LYS A 91 -6.05 18.00 2.73
CA LYS A 91 -5.97 19.19 1.87
C LYS A 91 -4.69 19.99 2.10
N GLN A 92 -4.22 20.09 3.34
CA GLN A 92 -2.93 20.73 3.67
C GLN A 92 -1.72 20.00 3.05
N LEU A 93 -1.85 18.70 2.78
CA LEU A 93 -0.84 17.91 2.06
C LEU A 93 -0.96 18.06 0.52
N ASN A 94 -1.74 19.02 0.01
CA ASN A 94 -2.04 19.20 -1.40
C ASN A 94 -2.78 18.00 -2.05
N ALA A 95 -3.41 17.15 -1.24
CA ALA A 95 -4.26 16.10 -1.77
C ALA A 95 -5.66 16.63 -2.08
N ARG A 96 -6.27 16.10 -3.15
CA ARG A 96 -7.60 16.49 -3.63
C ARG A 96 -8.57 15.32 -3.54
N ASP A 97 -9.81 15.63 -3.21
CA ASP A 97 -10.87 14.64 -3.17
C ASP A 97 -11.39 14.38 -4.59
N PHE A 98 -10.97 13.27 -5.19
CA PHE A 98 -11.31 12.98 -6.58
C PHE A 98 -12.76 12.53 -6.74
N VAL A 99 -13.39 12.01 -5.68
CA VAL A 99 -14.79 11.55 -5.75
C VAL A 99 -15.70 12.77 -5.85
N ASN A 100 -15.48 13.76 -4.99
CA ASN A 100 -16.22 15.02 -5.05
C ASN A 100 -15.93 15.78 -6.35
N GLU A 101 -14.69 15.80 -6.83
CA GLU A 101 -14.34 16.42 -8.13
C GLU A 101 -15.07 15.75 -9.30
N ALA A 102 -15.14 14.42 -9.32
CA ALA A 102 -15.86 13.67 -10.34
C ALA A 102 -17.38 13.92 -10.31
N ILE A 103 -17.99 13.96 -9.12
CA ILE A 103 -19.43 14.27 -8.95
C ILE A 103 -19.72 15.71 -9.41
N SER A 104 -18.84 16.66 -9.08
CA SER A 104 -18.99 18.06 -9.49
C SER A 104 -18.96 18.21 -11.01
N HIS A 105 -18.11 17.43 -11.70
CA HIS A 105 -18.02 17.44 -13.16
C HIS A 105 -19.22 16.76 -13.84
N TRP A 106 -19.83 15.78 -13.18
CA TRP A 106 -21.04 15.10 -13.68
C TRP A 106 -22.22 16.06 -13.85
N GLU A 107 -22.34 17.07 -12.99
CA GLU A 107 -23.42 18.07 -13.04
C GLU A 107 -23.15 19.19 -14.06
N LEU A 108 -21.90 19.36 -14.51
CA LEU A 108 -21.48 20.49 -15.35
C LEU A 108 -21.41 20.16 -16.85
N GLU A 109 -21.32 18.89 -17.26
CA GLU A 109 -21.29 18.53 -18.68
C GLU A 109 -22.71 18.59 -19.29
N PRO A 110 -23.00 19.54 -20.21
CA PRO A 110 -24.22 19.50 -20.99
C PRO A 110 -24.04 18.47 -22.12
N GLU A 111 -24.91 17.48 -22.11
CA GLU A 111 -25.00 16.37 -23.07
C GLU A 111 -24.61 16.72 -24.52
N SER A 112 -23.44 16.25 -24.94
CA SER A 112 -23.09 16.13 -26.36
C SER A 112 -23.08 14.65 -26.76
N GLY A 113 -24.28 14.09 -26.98
CA GLY A 113 -24.47 12.92 -27.84
C GLY A 113 -24.90 11.61 -27.18
N GLN A 114 -26.23 11.42 -27.11
CA GLN A 114 -26.98 10.15 -27.20
C GLN A 114 -26.97 9.14 -26.03
N SER A 115 -28.14 9.11 -25.37
CA SER A 115 -28.95 7.97 -24.93
C SER A 115 -28.97 7.65 -23.43
N GLY A 116 -29.95 8.24 -22.76
CA GLY A 116 -30.43 7.88 -21.43
C GLY A 116 -30.20 9.01 -20.45
N ALA A 117 -31.27 9.68 -20.01
CA ALA A 117 -31.21 10.75 -19.01
C ALA A 117 -30.24 10.35 -17.89
N PRO A 118 -29.19 11.15 -17.60
CA PRO A 118 -28.23 10.79 -16.57
C PRO A 118 -28.99 10.78 -15.26
N SER A 119 -29.21 9.59 -14.71
CA SER A 119 -29.67 9.44 -13.33
C SER A 119 -28.77 10.32 -12.47
N PRO A 120 -29.33 11.09 -11.51
CA PRO A 120 -28.53 11.96 -10.65
C PRO A 120 -27.37 11.16 -10.05
N ALA A 121 -26.20 11.78 -9.87
CA ALA A 121 -25.00 11.10 -9.38
C ALA A 121 -25.24 10.30 -8.08
N SER A 122 -26.22 10.71 -7.29
CA SER A 122 -26.70 10.01 -6.08
C SER A 122 -27.33 8.64 -6.33
N TRP A 123 -27.80 8.35 -7.54
CA TRP A 123 -28.35 7.04 -7.94
C TRP A 123 -27.29 6.16 -8.61
N ALA A 124 -26.25 6.77 -9.20
CA ALA A 124 -25.17 6.06 -9.88
C ALA A 124 -23.96 5.77 -8.95
N CYS A 125 -23.77 6.56 -7.90
CA CYS A 125 -22.64 6.46 -6.98
C CYS A 125 -23.09 6.29 -5.54
N SER A 126 -22.33 5.51 -4.76
CA SER A 126 -22.55 5.40 -3.33
C SER A 126 -22.24 6.75 -2.65
N PRO A 127 -23.19 7.32 -1.89
CA PRO A 127 -23.00 8.62 -1.28
C PRO A 127 -21.96 8.57 -0.15
N ASN A 128 -21.37 9.73 0.17
CA ASN A 128 -20.46 9.95 1.30
C ASN A 128 -19.08 9.29 1.21
N LEU A 129 -18.62 8.86 0.03
CA LEU A 129 -17.23 8.49 -0.15
C LEU A 129 -16.36 9.74 -0.34
N ARG A 130 -15.35 9.90 0.53
CA ARG A 130 -14.35 10.96 0.44
C ARG A 130 -12.98 10.31 0.30
N CYS A 131 -12.32 10.48 -0.84
CA CYS A 131 -11.04 9.83 -1.10
C CYS A 131 -10.04 10.80 -1.71
N PHE A 132 -8.92 11.00 -1.01
CA PHE A 132 -7.92 11.98 -1.36
C PHE A 132 -6.77 11.36 -2.15
N THR A 133 -6.37 12.02 -3.24
CA THR A 133 -5.20 11.64 -4.04
C THR A 133 -4.34 12.86 -4.34
N PHE A 134 -3.03 12.67 -4.52
CA PHE A 134 -2.15 13.72 -5.02
C PHE A 134 -2.41 14.01 -6.50
N ALA A 135 -1.90 15.13 -7.02
CA ALA A 135 -2.07 15.47 -8.43
C ALA A 135 -1.44 14.41 -9.39
N ARG A 136 -1.84 14.41 -10.65
CA ARG A 136 -1.21 13.56 -11.67
C ARG A 136 0.27 13.93 -11.80
N GLY A 137 1.16 12.94 -11.72
CA GLY A 137 2.62 13.14 -11.75
C GLY A 137 3.26 13.30 -10.38
N ASP A 138 2.49 13.56 -9.33
CA ASP A 138 3.00 13.56 -7.96
C ASP A 138 3.03 12.13 -7.40
N VAL A 139 4.21 11.71 -6.94
CA VAL A 139 4.51 10.38 -6.37
C VAL A 139 4.62 10.40 -4.85
N SER A 140 4.18 11.49 -4.21
CA SER A 140 4.14 11.62 -2.76
C SER A 140 3.29 10.52 -2.10
N ARG A 141 3.72 10.06 -0.93
CA ARG A 141 3.01 9.06 -0.14
C ARG A 141 2.25 9.71 1.01
N PHE A 142 1.07 9.19 1.31
CA PHE A 142 0.37 9.53 2.53
C PHE A 142 1.10 8.92 3.74
N PRO A 143 1.12 9.62 4.89
CA PRO A 143 1.55 9.01 6.14
C PRO A 143 0.63 7.83 6.48
N PRO A 144 1.13 6.78 7.16
CA PRO A 144 0.30 5.69 7.64
C PRO A 144 -0.85 6.21 8.50
N ALA A 145 -2.04 5.63 8.33
CA ALA A 145 -3.19 5.98 9.15
C ALA A 145 -2.86 5.72 10.64
N ARG A 146 -3.09 6.73 11.47
CA ARG A 146 -2.95 6.62 12.92
C ARG A 146 -4.34 6.75 13.53
N GLU A 147 -4.58 5.99 14.58
CA GLU A 147 -5.75 6.22 15.41
C GLU A 147 -5.61 7.59 16.06
N GLU A 148 -6.55 8.49 15.76
CA GLU A 148 -6.70 9.69 16.55
C GLU A 148 -7.47 9.25 17.80
N CYS A 149 -6.85 9.41 18.98
CA CYS A 149 -7.44 9.02 20.25
C CYS A 149 -8.87 9.56 20.31
N CYS A 150 -9.84 8.65 20.37
CA CYS A 150 -11.21 8.98 20.67
C CYS A 150 -11.23 9.63 22.06
N ARG A 151 -11.10 10.96 22.14
CA ARG A 151 -11.59 11.70 23.29
C ARG A 151 -13.11 11.69 23.17
N GLN A 152 -13.73 10.56 23.52
CA GLN A 152 -15.10 10.58 23.99
C GLN A 152 -15.13 11.52 25.21
N LYS A 153 -15.59 12.76 25.01
CA LYS A 153 -16.18 13.51 26.11
C LYS A 153 -17.54 12.85 26.36
N ALA A 154 -17.61 12.14 27.48
CA ALA A 154 -18.87 11.78 28.13
C ALA A 154 -19.57 13.04 28.64
#